data_AF-A0A3N1GBK5-F1
#
_entry.id   AF-A0A3N1GBK5-F1
#
_cell.length_a   1.000
_cell.length_b   1.000
_cell.length_c   1.000
_cell.angle_alpha   90.00
_cell.angle_beta   90.00
_cell.angle_gamma   90.00
#
_symmetry.space_group_name_H-M   'P 1'
#
loop_
_entity.id
_entity.type
_entity.pdbx_description
1 polymer ?
#
loop_
_entity_poly.entity_id
_entity_poly.type
_entity_poly.pdbx_seq_one_letter_code
_entity_poly.pdbx_strand_id
1 'polypeptide(L)'
;MKLARLAAVLGVAVTAVLVAPHPASAAATIPGTPMGLRNVRSAQNAAQTLVYWKPVAGATNYRISVTDGATNWSYVVAATQPLNAGGTHQVTVATPDKCSRYKITVASRDAEGQGSSISVTEKSLAPTTVIKAKAVRTGDGTKATFTYTAPQWKGYLGGPTGGAQADDTANPKMSFTSTAQLIRIVDNKVIATNTATGAAWTKARALNFSGLDLKRAYVLKITNSNKWGSCAAQTGRILLKAN
;
A
#
# COMPACT_ATOMS: atom_id res chain seq x y z
N MET A 1 80.87 -53.03 -50.27
CA MET A 1 81.17 -51.60 -50.47
C MET A 1 80.25 -51.02 -51.54
N LYS A 2 79.24 -50.23 -51.16
CA LYS A 2 78.61 -49.21 -52.00
C LYS A 2 78.13 -48.08 -51.08
N LEU A 3 78.78 -46.92 -51.20
CA LEU A 3 78.39 -45.64 -50.62
C LEU A 3 77.25 -45.03 -51.46
N ALA A 4 76.26 -44.43 -50.81
CA ALA A 4 75.51 -43.31 -51.38
C ALA A 4 75.03 -42.40 -50.24
N ARG A 5 75.54 -41.17 -50.26
CA ARG A 5 75.14 -40.00 -49.47
C ARG A 5 73.79 -39.48 -49.99
N LEU A 6 72.93 -38.88 -49.15
CA LEU A 6 72.21 -37.64 -49.50
C LEU A 6 71.44 -37.01 -48.31
N ALA A 7 71.80 -35.75 -48.06
CA ALA A 7 71.03 -34.56 -47.66
C ALA A 7 70.00 -34.57 -46.50
N ALA A 8 70.22 -33.59 -45.62
CA ALA A 8 69.35 -33.13 -44.55
C ALA A 8 68.14 -32.30 -45.04
N VAL A 9 67.04 -32.34 -44.27
CA VAL A 9 66.09 -31.21 -44.13
C VAL A 9 65.59 -31.19 -42.68
N LEU A 10 65.99 -30.17 -41.92
CA LEU A 10 65.39 -29.83 -40.62
C LEU A 10 64.07 -29.10 -40.88
N GLY A 11 62.94 -29.74 -40.57
CA GLY A 11 61.63 -29.11 -40.54
C GLY A 11 61.33 -28.59 -39.14
N VAL A 12 61.31 -27.27 -38.95
CA VAL A 12 60.78 -26.63 -37.73
C VAL A 12 59.25 -26.64 -37.81
N ALA A 13 58.61 -27.49 -37.01
CA ALA A 13 57.15 -27.48 -36.86
C ALA A 13 56.75 -26.34 -35.90
N VAL A 14 56.24 -25.25 -36.44
CA VAL A 14 55.56 -24.20 -35.65
C VAL A 14 54.14 -24.69 -35.38
N THR A 15 53.90 -25.22 -34.18
CA THR A 15 52.54 -25.48 -33.69
C THR A 15 51.86 -24.16 -33.34
N ALA A 16 51.03 -23.66 -34.24
CA ALA A 16 50.10 -22.57 -33.95
C ALA A 16 49.04 -23.08 -32.96
N VAL A 17 49.09 -22.58 -31.72
CA VAL A 17 48.02 -22.78 -30.73
C VAL A 17 46.83 -21.94 -31.18
N LEU A 18 45.81 -22.59 -31.76
CA LEU A 18 44.49 -21.99 -31.96
C LEU A 18 43.89 -21.72 -30.58
N VAL A 19 43.99 -20.48 -30.11
CA VAL A 19 43.20 -20.01 -28.97
C VAL A 19 41.74 -20.02 -29.43
N ALA A 20 40.96 -20.98 -28.91
CA ALA A 20 39.53 -21.01 -29.14
C ALA A 20 38.92 -19.67 -28.70
N PRO A 21 38.06 -19.04 -29.53
CA PRO A 21 37.37 -17.83 -29.11
C PRO A 21 36.56 -18.16 -27.87
N HIS A 22 36.87 -17.49 -26.76
CA HIS A 22 36.02 -17.54 -25.58
C HIS A 22 34.63 -17.05 -26.00
N PRO A 23 33.54 -17.80 -25.72
CA PRO A 23 32.20 -17.26 -25.95
C PRO A 23 32.11 -15.96 -25.17
N ALA A 24 31.77 -14.87 -25.86
CA ALA A 24 31.50 -13.60 -25.22
C ALA A 24 30.45 -13.85 -24.13
N SER A 25 30.80 -13.61 -22.87
CA SER A 25 29.82 -13.57 -21.79
C SER A 25 28.71 -12.65 -22.24
N ALA A 26 27.50 -13.18 -22.44
CA ALA A 26 26.32 -12.35 -22.56
C ALA A 26 26.37 -11.40 -21.35
N ALA A 27 26.49 -10.09 -21.60
CA ALA A 27 26.45 -9.12 -20.53
C ALA A 27 25.17 -9.38 -19.75
N ALA A 28 25.30 -9.74 -18.46
CA ALA A 28 24.16 -9.93 -17.60
C ALA A 28 23.41 -8.60 -17.57
N THR A 29 22.28 -8.53 -18.28
CA THR A 29 21.48 -7.32 -18.31
C THR A 29 20.84 -7.16 -16.95
N ILE A 30 21.23 -6.12 -16.22
CA ILE A 30 20.65 -5.77 -14.91
C ILE A 30 19.12 -5.71 -15.07
N PRO A 31 18.34 -6.44 -14.26
CA PRO A 31 16.89 -6.50 -14.41
C PRO A 31 16.23 -5.13 -14.24
N GLY A 32 15.38 -4.78 -15.20
CA GLY A 32 14.57 -3.56 -15.17
C GLY A 32 13.49 -3.57 -14.08
N THR A 33 12.79 -2.45 -13.92
CA THR A 33 11.70 -2.32 -12.93
C THR A 33 10.53 -3.26 -13.25
N PRO A 34 10.02 -4.04 -12.27
CA PRO A 34 8.80 -4.83 -12.48
C PRO A 34 7.62 -3.98 -12.95
N MET A 35 6.89 -4.46 -13.94
CA MET A 35 5.73 -3.77 -14.52
C MET A 35 4.41 -4.39 -14.06
N GLY A 36 3.34 -3.60 -14.15
CA GLY A 36 1.98 -4.08 -13.85
C GLY A 36 1.79 -4.49 -12.38
N LEU A 37 2.55 -3.86 -11.46
CA LEU A 37 2.40 -4.11 -10.03
C LEU A 37 0.98 -3.76 -9.60
N ARG A 38 0.26 -4.75 -9.08
CA ARG A 38 -1.06 -4.58 -8.48
C ARG A 38 -1.15 -5.39 -7.18
N ASN A 39 -1.93 -4.88 -6.25
CA ASN A 39 -2.24 -5.55 -4.99
C ASN A 39 -3.76 -5.68 -4.85
N VAL A 40 -4.20 -6.82 -4.32
CA VAL A 40 -5.61 -7.08 -4.03
C VAL A 40 -5.69 -7.70 -2.65
N ARG A 41 -6.51 -7.12 -1.78
CA ARG A 41 -6.77 -7.71 -0.48
C ARG A 41 -7.42 -9.09 -0.65
N SER A 42 -7.01 -10.08 0.14
CA SER A 42 -7.55 -11.43 -0.03
C SER A 42 -9.03 -11.48 0.35
N ALA A 43 -9.82 -12.11 -0.54
CA ALA A 43 -11.23 -12.39 -0.35
C ALA A 43 -11.47 -13.59 0.60
N GLN A 44 -10.42 -14.31 0.99
CA GLN A 44 -10.45 -15.43 1.92
C GLN A 44 -9.94 -15.03 3.31
N ASN A 45 -8.89 -14.21 3.37
CA ASN A 45 -8.26 -13.80 4.63
C ASN A 45 -7.84 -12.32 4.57
N ALA A 46 -8.59 -11.44 5.22
CA ALA A 46 -8.30 -10.00 5.16
C ALA A 46 -6.99 -9.59 5.84
N ALA A 47 -6.35 -10.47 6.62
CA ALA A 47 -5.00 -10.25 7.14
C ALA A 47 -3.91 -10.43 6.06
N GLN A 48 -4.29 -10.73 4.81
CA GLN A 48 -3.37 -11.00 3.71
C GLN A 48 -3.70 -10.17 2.47
N THR A 49 -2.67 -9.84 1.71
CA THR A 49 -2.77 -9.17 0.41
C THR A 49 -2.10 -10.04 -0.64
N LEU A 50 -2.76 -10.22 -1.78
CA LEU A 50 -2.18 -10.84 -2.97
C LEU A 50 -1.50 -9.76 -3.80
N VAL A 51 -0.24 -9.98 -4.15
CA VAL A 51 0.58 -9.06 -4.91
C VAL A 51 0.92 -9.71 -6.25
N TYR A 52 0.76 -8.97 -7.34
CA TYR A 52 0.97 -9.46 -8.69
C TYR A 52 1.88 -8.52 -9.47
N TRP A 53 2.75 -9.09 -10.29
CA TRP A 53 3.62 -8.34 -11.20
C TRP A 53 3.95 -9.17 -12.45
N LYS A 54 4.35 -8.50 -13.52
CA LYS A 54 4.82 -9.16 -14.73
C LYS A 54 6.27 -9.67 -14.56
N PRO A 55 6.64 -10.78 -15.22
CA PRO A 55 8.03 -11.22 -15.30
C PRO A 55 8.95 -10.13 -15.88
N VAL A 56 10.22 -10.19 -15.51
CA VAL A 56 11.27 -9.24 -15.91
C VAL A 56 12.44 -10.06 -16.44
N ALA A 57 12.86 -9.77 -17.67
CA ALA A 57 14.01 -10.44 -18.27
C ALA A 57 15.29 -10.19 -17.43
N GLY A 58 16.11 -11.23 -17.30
CA GLY A 58 17.35 -11.20 -16.50
C GLY A 58 17.15 -11.38 -14.99
N ALA A 59 15.92 -11.33 -14.47
CA ALA A 59 15.69 -11.54 -13.04
C ALA A 59 15.88 -13.02 -12.67
N THR A 60 16.63 -13.29 -11.59
CA THR A 60 16.75 -14.61 -10.97
C THR A 60 15.74 -14.78 -9.84
N ASN A 61 15.41 -13.69 -9.15
CA ASN A 61 14.43 -13.65 -8.09
C ASN A 61 13.76 -12.27 -7.97
N TYR A 62 12.71 -12.23 -7.18
CA TYR A 62 12.02 -11.02 -6.76
C TYR A 62 12.07 -10.91 -5.24
N ARG A 63 12.50 -9.76 -4.74
CA ARG A 63 12.41 -9.41 -3.33
C ARG A 63 11.20 -8.53 -3.10
N ILE A 64 10.29 -8.98 -2.23
CA ILE A 64 9.09 -8.24 -1.86
C ILE A 64 9.24 -7.79 -0.42
N SER A 65 9.22 -6.48 -0.18
CA SER A 65 9.20 -5.93 1.18
C SER A 65 7.86 -5.29 1.48
N VAL A 66 7.31 -5.58 2.65
CA VAL A 66 6.05 -5.02 3.14
C VAL A 66 6.31 -4.29 4.43
N THR A 67 5.82 -3.06 4.56
CA THR A 67 5.98 -2.27 5.79
C THR A 67 4.72 -1.49 6.11
N ASP A 68 4.34 -1.45 7.39
CA ASP A 68 3.34 -0.52 7.94
C ASP A 68 3.98 0.73 8.57
N GLY A 69 5.30 0.86 8.46
CA GLY A 69 6.10 1.92 9.10
C GLY A 69 6.65 1.56 10.48
N ALA A 70 6.12 0.50 11.12
CA ALA A 70 6.63 -0.02 12.40
C ALA A 70 7.28 -1.39 12.22
N THR A 71 6.68 -2.26 11.41
CA THR A 71 7.10 -3.63 11.15
C THR A 71 7.46 -3.79 9.68
N ASN A 72 8.50 -4.59 9.41
CA ASN A 72 8.95 -4.91 8.05
C ASN A 72 8.91 -6.42 7.83
N TRP A 73 8.27 -6.86 6.76
CA TRP A 73 8.30 -8.24 6.28
C TRP A 73 9.03 -8.32 4.94
N SER A 74 9.75 -9.41 4.70
CA SER A 74 10.48 -9.65 3.46
C SER A 74 10.15 -11.03 2.92
N TYR A 75 9.89 -11.11 1.62
CA TYR A 75 9.63 -12.35 0.88
C TYR A 75 10.60 -12.42 -0.30
N VAL A 76 11.01 -13.62 -0.66
CA VAL A 76 11.82 -13.88 -1.85
C VAL A 76 11.08 -14.89 -2.71
N VAL A 77 10.92 -14.55 -3.98
CA VAL A 77 10.21 -15.36 -4.97
C VAL A 77 11.15 -15.66 -6.12
N ALA A 78 11.34 -16.94 -6.46
CA ALA A 78 12.16 -17.32 -7.60
C ALA A 78 11.50 -16.84 -8.91
N ALA A 79 12.30 -16.34 -9.87
CA ALA A 79 11.78 -15.94 -11.18
C ALA A 79 11.24 -17.12 -12.00
N THR A 80 11.61 -18.34 -11.62
CA THR A 80 11.09 -19.60 -12.18
C THR A 80 9.73 -20.01 -11.62
N GLN A 81 9.17 -19.25 -10.65
CA GLN A 81 7.83 -19.54 -10.14
C GLN A 81 6.82 -19.56 -11.28
N PRO A 82 5.94 -20.59 -11.35
CA PRO A 82 4.88 -20.64 -12.34
C PRO A 82 4.04 -19.36 -12.37
N LEU A 83 3.76 -18.88 -13.58
CA LEU A 83 2.88 -17.75 -13.80
C LEU A 83 1.43 -18.18 -13.58
N ASN A 84 0.61 -17.26 -13.07
CA ASN A 84 -0.83 -17.47 -13.08
C ASN A 84 -1.39 -17.34 -14.50
N ALA A 85 -2.68 -17.67 -14.66
CA ALA A 85 -3.38 -17.60 -15.94
C ALA A 85 -3.32 -16.21 -16.64
N GLY A 86 -3.04 -15.15 -15.88
CA GLY A 86 -2.86 -13.80 -16.41
C GLY A 86 -1.42 -13.45 -16.80
N GLY A 87 -0.49 -14.42 -16.84
CA GLY A 87 0.92 -14.20 -17.19
C GLY A 87 1.67 -13.36 -16.15
N THR A 88 1.26 -13.43 -14.88
CA THR A 88 1.89 -12.69 -13.78
C THR A 88 2.40 -13.62 -12.69
N HIS A 89 3.48 -13.21 -12.02
CA HIS A 89 3.82 -13.79 -10.73
C HIS A 89 2.81 -13.36 -9.67
N GLN A 90 2.72 -14.15 -8.61
CA GLN A 90 1.83 -13.88 -7.49
C GLN A 90 2.52 -14.30 -6.18
N VAL A 91 2.42 -13.46 -5.17
CA VAL A 91 2.75 -13.84 -3.78
C VAL A 91 1.68 -13.32 -2.82
N THR A 92 1.39 -14.10 -1.79
CA THR A 92 0.54 -13.67 -0.68
C THR A 92 1.42 -13.12 0.43
N VAL A 93 1.18 -11.87 0.83
CA VAL A 93 1.93 -11.19 1.89
C VAL A 93 1.05 -10.91 3.10
N ALA A 94 1.68 -10.83 4.28
CA ALA A 94 1.02 -10.52 5.53
C ALA A 94 0.75 -9.02 5.65
N THR A 95 -0.46 -8.70 6.07
CA THR A 95 -0.99 -7.34 6.23
C THR A 95 -2.09 -7.33 7.30
N PRO A 96 -1.79 -7.71 8.55
CA PRO A 96 -2.78 -8.13 9.54
C PRO A 96 -3.57 -7.00 10.21
N ASP A 97 -3.00 -5.80 10.30
CA ASP A 97 -3.63 -4.69 10.99
C ASP A 97 -4.65 -3.96 10.09
N LYS A 98 -5.89 -3.96 10.57
CA LYS A 98 -7.03 -3.29 9.95
C LYS A 98 -6.88 -1.76 9.87
N CYS A 99 -6.04 -1.16 10.71
CA CYS A 99 -5.82 0.28 10.79
C CYS A 99 -4.61 0.75 9.98
N SER A 100 -3.69 -0.16 9.67
CA SER A 100 -2.46 0.15 8.98
C SER A 100 -2.63 0.29 7.47
N ARG A 101 -1.78 1.12 6.88
CA ARG A 101 -1.55 1.17 5.43
C ARG A 101 -0.21 0.50 5.18
N TYR A 102 -0.13 -0.35 4.18
CA TYR A 102 1.09 -1.11 3.90
C TYR A 102 1.73 -0.59 2.62
N LYS A 103 3.01 -0.22 2.69
CA LYS A 103 3.83 -0.02 1.50
C LYS A 103 4.41 -1.37 1.10
N ILE A 104 4.07 -1.83 -0.09
CA ILE A 104 4.52 -3.09 -0.67
C ILE A 104 5.45 -2.74 -1.82
N THR A 105 6.70 -3.15 -1.74
CA THR A 105 7.73 -2.92 -2.75
C THR A 105 8.13 -4.25 -3.37
N VAL A 106 8.08 -4.33 -4.70
CA VAL A 106 8.57 -5.50 -5.47
C VAL A 106 9.81 -5.06 -6.22
N ALA A 107 10.88 -5.82 -6.03
CA ALA A 107 12.18 -5.55 -6.63
C ALA A 107 12.65 -6.76 -7.42
N SER A 108 12.99 -6.56 -8.70
CA SER A 108 13.65 -7.57 -9.53
C SER A 108 15.13 -7.63 -9.17
N ARG A 109 15.69 -8.83 -9.11
CA ARG A 109 17.09 -9.04 -8.73
C ARG A 109 17.75 -10.06 -9.66
N ASP A 110 18.97 -9.81 -10.07
CA ASP A 110 19.85 -10.81 -10.69
C ASP A 110 20.59 -11.65 -9.64
N ALA A 111 21.55 -12.46 -10.05
CA ALA A 111 22.34 -13.32 -9.16
C ALA A 111 23.23 -12.51 -8.21
N GLU A 112 23.67 -11.33 -8.65
CA GLU A 112 24.51 -10.39 -7.93
C GLU A 112 23.69 -9.47 -6.99
N GLY A 113 22.36 -9.54 -7.06
CA GLY A 113 21.44 -8.74 -6.25
C GLY A 113 21.20 -7.33 -6.78
N GLN A 114 21.61 -7.03 -8.01
CA GLN A 114 21.32 -5.77 -8.69
C GLN A 114 19.93 -5.80 -9.33
N GLY A 115 19.35 -4.62 -9.53
CA GLY A 115 18.06 -4.46 -10.21
C GLY A 115 17.22 -3.34 -9.63
N SER A 116 16.02 -3.19 -10.16
CA SER A 116 15.14 -2.05 -9.85
C SER A 116 13.89 -2.46 -9.06
N SER A 117 13.18 -1.47 -8.52
CA SER A 117 12.00 -1.72 -7.69
C SER A 117 10.86 -0.76 -7.97
N ILE A 118 9.64 -1.22 -7.70
CA ILE A 118 8.41 -0.42 -7.75
C ILE A 118 7.60 -0.68 -6.49
N SER A 119 6.84 0.31 -6.04
CA SER A 119 6.03 0.20 -4.82
C SER A 119 4.57 0.53 -5.08
N VAL A 120 3.69 -0.11 -4.31
CA VAL A 120 2.25 0.20 -4.23
C VAL A 120 1.85 0.34 -2.77
N THR A 121 0.79 1.10 -2.51
CA THR A 121 0.23 1.25 -1.16
C THR A 121 -1.09 0.51 -1.04
N GLU A 122 -1.11 -0.48 -0.17
CA GLU A 122 -2.31 -1.17 0.27
C GLU A 122 -3.00 -0.34 1.39
N LYS A 123 -4.31 -0.13 1.26
CA LYS A 123 -5.09 0.75 2.15
C LYS A 123 -5.55 -0.01 3.39
N SER A 124 -5.93 0.72 4.44
CA SER A 124 -6.49 0.14 5.67
C SER A 124 -7.82 -0.58 5.43
N LEU A 125 -8.19 -1.54 6.28
CA LEU A 125 -9.50 -2.18 6.23
C LEU A 125 -10.62 -1.27 6.78
N ALA A 126 -10.28 -0.43 7.75
CA ALA A 126 -11.19 0.56 8.34
C ALA A 126 -11.14 1.93 7.63
N PRO A 127 -12.17 2.78 7.79
CA PRO A 127 -12.25 4.09 7.16
C PRO A 127 -11.33 5.12 7.80
N THR A 128 -10.73 6.00 7.00
CA THR A 128 -9.80 7.03 7.49
C THR A 128 -10.49 8.18 8.22
N THR A 129 -9.70 9.17 8.65
CA THR A 129 -10.24 10.44 9.17
C THR A 129 -11.02 11.22 8.11
N VAL A 130 -11.92 12.08 8.59
CA VAL A 130 -12.59 13.11 7.79
C VAL A 130 -11.59 14.14 7.27
N ILE A 131 -11.98 14.87 6.22
CA ILE A 131 -11.21 15.95 5.60
C ILE A 131 -12.05 17.22 5.48
N LYS A 132 -11.41 18.35 5.11
CA LYS A 132 -12.05 19.66 4.89
C LYS A 132 -12.91 20.10 6.09
N ALA A 133 -12.37 19.88 7.28
CA ALA A 133 -13.06 20.05 8.54
C ALA A 133 -12.87 21.49 9.05
N LYS A 134 -13.98 22.17 9.40
CA LYS A 134 -13.96 23.52 9.98
C LYS A 134 -15.07 23.70 11.01
N ALA A 135 -14.86 24.64 11.93
CA ALA A 135 -15.86 25.10 12.88
C ALA A 135 -16.01 26.62 12.75
N VAL A 136 -17.25 27.10 12.78
CA VAL A 136 -17.57 28.53 12.73
C VAL A 136 -18.55 28.81 13.86
N ARG A 137 -18.26 29.85 14.65
CA ARG A 137 -19.18 30.35 15.68
C ARG A 137 -20.01 31.50 15.11
N THR A 138 -21.25 31.63 15.55
CA THR A 138 -22.07 32.82 15.24
C THR A 138 -21.57 34.04 16.00
N GLY A 139 -21.98 35.24 15.56
CA GLY A 139 -21.58 36.50 16.19
C GLY A 139 -21.97 36.61 17.67
N ASP A 140 -23.09 36.02 18.08
CA ASP A 140 -23.53 35.94 19.49
C ASP A 140 -22.70 34.96 20.34
N GLY A 141 -21.83 34.16 19.72
CA GLY A 141 -20.97 33.20 20.40
C GLY A 141 -21.67 31.96 20.97
N THR A 142 -23.00 31.87 20.92
CA THR A 142 -23.75 30.76 21.57
C THR A 142 -24.11 29.63 20.63
N LYS A 143 -23.89 29.81 19.32
CA LYS A 143 -24.14 28.80 18.30
C LYS A 143 -22.87 28.54 17.50
N ALA A 144 -22.74 27.32 17.02
CA ALA A 144 -21.64 26.94 16.14
C ALA A 144 -22.07 25.92 15.09
N THR A 145 -21.51 26.08 13.90
CA THR A 145 -21.62 25.12 12.80
C THR A 145 -20.28 24.45 12.57
N PHE A 146 -20.27 23.13 12.64
CA PHE A 146 -19.14 22.30 12.25
C PHE A 146 -19.42 21.70 10.89
N THR A 147 -18.50 21.86 9.95
CA THR A 147 -18.60 21.20 8.64
C THR A 147 -17.42 20.30 8.40
N TYR A 148 -17.67 19.11 7.83
CA TYR A 148 -16.62 18.15 7.45
C TYR A 148 -17.07 17.33 6.24
N THR A 149 -16.13 16.82 5.45
CA THR A 149 -16.42 15.87 4.37
C THR A 149 -16.20 14.44 4.86
N ALA A 150 -16.89 13.49 4.22
CA ALA A 150 -16.66 12.05 4.39
C ALA A 150 -15.15 11.71 4.29
N PRO A 151 -14.71 10.58 4.87
CA PRO A 151 -13.31 10.22 4.84
C PRO A 151 -12.83 9.93 3.41
N GLN A 152 -11.55 10.21 3.15
CA GLN A 152 -10.91 9.93 1.87
C GLN A 152 -10.93 8.43 1.50
N TRP A 153 -11.06 7.57 2.50
CA TRP A 153 -11.14 6.12 2.34
C TRP A 153 -12.18 5.52 3.28
N LYS A 154 -12.96 4.59 2.70
CA LYS A 154 -14.16 3.95 3.25
C LYS A 154 -13.82 2.68 4.05
N GLY A 155 -12.64 2.13 3.80
CA GLY A 155 -12.31 0.75 4.12
C GLY A 155 -12.71 -0.22 3.02
N TYR A 156 -12.63 -1.51 3.35
CA TYR A 156 -12.98 -2.63 2.47
C TYR A 156 -14.36 -3.20 2.81
N LEU A 157 -15.04 -3.78 1.80
CA LEU A 157 -16.24 -4.60 2.02
C LEU A 157 -15.82 -5.89 2.73
N GLY A 158 -16.77 -6.57 3.36
CA GLY A 158 -16.52 -7.76 4.17
C GLY A 158 -16.54 -7.46 5.66
N GLY A 159 -15.95 -8.33 6.47
CA GLY A 159 -15.88 -8.19 7.92
C GLY A 159 -14.87 -9.15 8.54
N PRO A 160 -14.62 -9.04 9.86
CA PRO A 160 -13.51 -9.69 10.55
C PRO A 160 -13.44 -11.22 10.42
N THR A 161 -14.57 -11.86 10.14
CA THR A 161 -14.70 -13.31 10.00
C THR A 161 -14.46 -13.83 8.58
N GLY A 162 -14.06 -12.97 7.63
CA GLY A 162 -13.81 -13.37 6.25
C GLY A 162 -12.77 -12.49 5.54
N GLY A 163 -12.75 -12.54 4.22
CA GLY A 163 -11.89 -11.67 3.43
C GLY A 163 -12.43 -10.26 3.22
N ALA A 164 -11.64 -9.49 2.48
CA ALA A 164 -11.94 -8.09 2.16
C ALA A 164 -11.99 -7.88 0.64
N GLN A 165 -12.94 -7.06 0.20
CA GLN A 165 -13.14 -6.74 -1.22
C GLN A 165 -13.19 -5.23 -1.41
N ALA A 166 -12.52 -4.74 -2.45
CA ALA A 166 -12.61 -3.34 -2.82
C ALA A 166 -14.06 -3.01 -3.21
N ASP A 167 -14.53 -1.82 -2.82
CA ASP A 167 -15.84 -1.33 -3.24
C ASP A 167 -15.83 -0.99 -4.73
N ASP A 168 -16.93 -1.23 -5.42
CA ASP A 168 -17.11 -0.83 -6.81
C ASP A 168 -17.26 0.69 -6.87
N THR A 169 -16.43 1.36 -7.67
CA THR A 169 -16.49 2.82 -7.82
C THR A 169 -17.69 3.29 -8.64
N ALA A 170 -18.19 2.47 -9.56
CA ALA A 170 -19.35 2.78 -10.40
C ALA A 170 -20.67 2.52 -9.65
N ASN A 171 -20.70 1.49 -8.78
CA ASN A 171 -21.85 1.15 -7.97
C ASN A 171 -21.46 0.90 -6.49
N PRO A 172 -21.19 1.97 -5.72
CA PRO A 172 -20.67 1.84 -4.37
C PRO A 172 -21.69 1.19 -3.42
N LYS A 173 -21.32 0.06 -2.84
CA LYS A 173 -22.14 -0.70 -1.88
C LYS A 173 -21.76 -0.42 -0.43
N MET A 174 -20.62 0.23 -0.20
CA MET A 174 -20.13 0.45 1.15
C MET A 174 -20.89 1.55 1.88
N SER A 175 -21.43 1.19 3.04
CA SER A 175 -21.86 2.11 4.08
C SER A 175 -20.78 2.25 5.16
N PHE A 176 -20.67 3.45 5.72
CA PHE A 176 -19.88 3.71 6.92
C PHE A 176 -20.71 4.54 7.90
N THR A 177 -20.35 4.47 9.17
CA THR A 177 -20.97 5.24 10.25
C THR A 177 -19.99 6.29 10.74
N SER A 178 -20.42 7.56 10.72
CA SER A 178 -19.72 8.66 11.38
C SER A 178 -20.40 8.98 12.70
N THR A 179 -19.66 8.94 13.79
CA THR A 179 -20.08 9.40 15.11
C THR A 179 -19.31 10.66 15.47
N ALA A 180 -20.02 11.77 15.63
CA ALA A 180 -19.50 13.07 16.00
C ALA A 180 -19.90 13.40 17.44
N GLN A 181 -18.92 13.54 18.32
CA GLN A 181 -19.09 13.90 19.72
C GLN A 181 -18.61 15.33 19.93
N LEU A 182 -19.48 16.22 20.38
CA LEU A 182 -19.09 17.55 20.83
C LEU A 182 -18.63 17.45 22.28
N ILE A 183 -17.37 17.80 22.51
CA ILE A 183 -16.69 17.68 23.80
C ILE A 183 -16.34 19.07 24.27
N ARG A 184 -16.74 19.42 25.49
CA ARG A 184 -16.26 20.62 26.17
C ARG A 184 -14.86 20.36 26.72
N ILE A 185 -13.91 21.22 26.38
CA ILE A 185 -12.49 20.93 26.64
C ILE A 185 -12.16 20.96 28.14
N VAL A 186 -12.71 21.91 28.89
CA VAL A 186 -12.31 22.16 30.29
C VAL A 186 -12.56 20.97 31.22
N ASP A 187 -13.58 20.18 30.95
CA ASP A 187 -14.00 19.05 31.79
C ASP A 187 -14.09 17.74 31.01
N ASN A 188 -13.63 17.73 29.74
CA ASN A 188 -13.69 16.61 28.81
C ASN A 188 -15.10 15.99 28.69
N LYS A 189 -16.16 16.77 28.94
CA LYS A 189 -17.53 16.28 28.95
C LYS A 189 -18.09 16.23 27.54
N VAL A 190 -18.60 15.07 27.14
CA VAL A 190 -19.43 14.94 25.92
C VAL A 190 -20.76 15.61 26.20
N ILE A 191 -21.05 16.69 25.46
CA ILE A 191 -22.29 17.46 25.61
C ILE A 191 -23.32 17.15 24.52
N ALA A 192 -22.88 16.59 23.39
CA ALA A 192 -23.77 16.11 22.34
C ALA A 192 -23.10 14.99 21.54
N THR A 193 -23.91 14.06 21.03
CA THR A 193 -23.46 13.01 20.10
C THR A 193 -24.41 12.96 18.91
N ASN A 194 -23.85 12.99 17.71
CA ASN A 194 -24.58 12.82 16.45
C ASN A 194 -24.00 11.62 15.69
N THR A 195 -24.85 10.71 15.26
CA THR A 195 -24.44 9.53 14.48
C THR A 195 -25.17 9.55 13.15
N ALA A 196 -24.43 9.33 12.06
CA ALA A 196 -25.02 9.25 10.74
C ALA A 196 -24.32 8.17 9.91
N THR A 197 -25.13 7.21 9.47
CA THR A 197 -24.74 6.11 8.59
C THR A 197 -25.18 6.42 7.17
N GLY A 198 -24.32 6.17 6.18
CA GLY A 198 -24.72 6.36 4.80
C GLY A 198 -23.69 5.89 3.79
N ALA A 199 -24.16 5.76 2.55
CA ALA A 199 -23.35 5.44 1.38
C ALA A 199 -22.98 6.69 0.55
N ALA A 200 -23.30 7.91 1.02
CA ALA A 200 -23.00 9.16 0.31
C ALA A 200 -21.62 9.71 0.73
N TRP A 201 -20.72 9.91 -0.25
CA TRP A 201 -19.29 10.17 -0.05
C TRP A 201 -18.83 11.59 -0.38
N THR A 202 -19.57 12.28 -1.23
CA THR A 202 -19.14 13.57 -1.78
C THR A 202 -19.75 14.76 -1.04
N LYS A 203 -20.80 14.53 -0.25
CA LYS A 203 -21.52 15.60 0.44
C LYS A 203 -20.82 15.97 1.74
N ALA A 204 -20.52 17.27 1.88
CA ALA A 204 -20.15 17.83 3.16
C ALA A 204 -21.31 17.66 4.15
N ARG A 205 -20.97 17.35 5.40
CA ARG A 205 -21.91 17.29 6.52
C ARG A 205 -21.77 18.57 7.32
N ALA A 206 -22.89 19.11 7.76
CA ALA A 206 -22.95 20.25 8.65
C ALA A 206 -23.70 19.84 9.93
N LEU A 207 -23.10 20.11 11.08
CA LEU A 207 -23.70 19.92 12.39
C LEU A 207 -23.82 21.28 13.07
N ASN A 208 -25.03 21.62 13.48
CA ASN A 208 -25.33 22.86 14.17
C ASN A 208 -25.56 22.58 15.65
N PHE A 209 -24.91 23.36 16.50
CA PHE A 209 -25.09 23.31 17.95
C PHE A 209 -25.47 24.69 18.47
N SER A 210 -26.31 24.73 19.49
CA SER A 210 -26.78 25.93 20.18
C SER A 210 -26.58 25.79 21.69
N GLY A 211 -26.70 26.89 22.43
CA GLY A 211 -26.54 26.90 23.89
C GLY A 211 -25.10 26.69 24.35
N LEU A 212 -24.12 27.01 23.50
CA LEU A 212 -22.71 26.91 23.83
C LEU A 212 -22.30 28.09 24.72
N ASP A 213 -21.53 27.80 25.76
CA ASP A 213 -20.86 28.86 26.53
C ASP A 213 -19.82 29.57 25.64
N LEU A 214 -19.95 30.89 25.53
CA LEU A 214 -19.08 31.75 24.72
C LEU A 214 -17.62 31.75 25.21
N LYS A 215 -17.39 31.58 26.52
CA LYS A 215 -16.05 31.59 27.13
C LYS A 215 -15.36 30.22 27.08
N ARG A 216 -16.03 29.19 26.55
CA ARG A 216 -15.50 27.82 26.53
C ARG A 216 -15.13 27.39 25.12
N ALA A 217 -14.02 26.69 25.03
CA ALA A 217 -13.62 25.98 23.83
C ALA A 217 -14.22 24.56 23.78
N TYR A 218 -14.46 24.08 22.57
CA TYR A 218 -15.03 22.77 22.30
C TYR A 218 -14.24 22.05 21.23
N VAL A 219 -14.28 20.72 21.25
CA VAL A 219 -13.76 19.88 20.16
C VAL A 219 -14.89 19.02 19.65
N LEU A 220 -15.10 19.02 18.33
CA LEU A 220 -15.88 17.97 17.69
C LEU A 220 -14.95 16.81 17.35
N LYS A 221 -15.09 15.70 18.08
CA LYS A 221 -14.40 14.43 17.82
C LYS A 221 -15.24 13.61 16.84
N ILE A 222 -14.68 13.25 15.70
CA ILE A 222 -15.37 12.47 14.66
C ILE A 222 -14.68 11.12 14.52
N THR A 223 -15.44 10.06 14.75
CA THR A 223 -15.00 8.68 14.59
C THR A 223 -15.75 8.06 13.42
N ASN A 224 -15.02 7.56 12.43
CA ASN A 224 -15.60 6.80 11.32
C ASN A 224 -15.42 5.31 11.58
N SER A 225 -16.43 4.51 11.24
CA SER A 225 -16.38 3.07 11.37
C SER A 225 -17.09 2.38 10.20
N ASN A 226 -16.64 1.16 9.89
CA ASN A 226 -17.33 0.22 9.01
C ASN A 226 -17.40 -1.16 9.72
N LYS A 227 -17.67 -2.24 8.98
CA LYS A 227 -17.69 -3.61 9.55
C LYS A 227 -16.36 -4.06 10.15
N TRP A 228 -15.24 -3.43 9.78
CA TRP A 228 -13.91 -3.65 10.38
C TRP A 228 -13.71 -2.83 11.68
N GLY A 229 -14.65 -1.95 12.01
CA GLY A 229 -14.61 -1.05 13.16
C GLY A 229 -14.01 0.31 12.81
N SER A 230 -13.42 0.96 13.80
CA SER A 230 -12.74 2.25 13.69
C SER A 230 -11.28 2.15 14.12
N CYS A 231 -10.50 3.18 13.80
CA CYS A 231 -9.09 3.28 14.16
C CYS A 231 -8.83 4.58 14.91
N ALA A 232 -8.19 4.49 16.08
CA ALA A 232 -7.96 5.64 16.94
C ALA A 232 -7.18 6.76 16.23
N ALA A 233 -6.11 6.41 15.51
CA ALA A 233 -5.31 7.33 14.71
C ALA A 233 -6.09 8.00 13.55
N GLN A 234 -7.27 7.48 13.21
CA GLN A 234 -8.15 7.99 12.16
C GLN A 234 -9.31 8.81 12.73
N THR A 235 -9.27 9.17 14.01
CA THR A 235 -10.25 10.05 14.64
C THR A 235 -9.97 11.51 14.27
N GLY A 236 -10.93 12.16 13.62
CA GLY A 236 -10.86 13.59 13.31
C GLY A 236 -11.18 14.44 14.55
N ARG A 237 -10.53 15.59 14.68
CA ARG A 237 -10.82 16.59 15.72
C ARG A 237 -10.93 17.97 15.11
N ILE A 238 -12.02 18.68 15.40
CA ILE A 238 -12.24 20.05 14.95
C ILE A 238 -12.34 20.95 16.18
N LEU A 239 -11.41 21.89 16.32
CA LEU A 239 -11.40 22.85 17.41
C LEU A 239 -12.38 24.00 17.11
N LEU A 240 -13.27 24.26 18.06
CA LEU A 240 -14.00 25.51 18.18
C LEU A 240 -13.38 26.30 19.33
N LYS A 241 -12.73 27.41 19.01
CA LYS A 241 -12.13 28.30 20.02
C LYS A 241 -13.21 28.96 20.88
N ALA A 242 -12.82 29.40 22.06
CA ALA A 242 -13.61 30.38 22.80
C ALA A 242 -13.66 31.70 22.00
N ASN A 243 -14.74 32.46 22.19
CA ASN A 243 -14.80 33.84 21.71
C ASN A 243 -14.05 34.77 22.63
#